data_AF-A0A1I3AY05-F1
#
_entry.id   AF-A0A1I3AY05-F1
#
_cell.length_a   1.000
_cell.length_b   1.000
_cell.length_c   1.000
_cell.angle_alpha   90.00
_cell.angle_beta   90.00
_cell.angle_gamma   90.00
#
_symmetry.space_group_name_H-M   'P 1'
#
loop_
_entity.id
_entity.type
_entity.pdbx_description
1 polymer ?
#
loop_
_entity_poly.entity_id
_entity_poly.type
_entity_poly.pdbx_seq_one_letter_code
_entity_poly.pdbx_strand_id
1 'polypeptide(L)'
;MEEEKTSEETKETKETKITMSREFTKKQAFLLIGAVVILSLLITGSVLFFLFGRGESEMGNADAAVGIQSDSTQEASTSQNPGSKNEKEASLLENQQRFPVKIGDYWGYVDNEGNVVVEAIFDEVDIFSEGVAFARYEERVGFIDKEGRWIISPVYEHALPYHDGLAAVRINGNWGYIDVEDQFIIKAEYEDARSFSEGRAPVKLNNRWGYIDEQGVMIVEPQFKRAWNFFEGIAQVETDEGNGYINLEGEWIWNPEWDE
;
A
#
# COMPACT_ATOMS: atom_id res chain seq x y z
N MET A 1 -39.41 29.04 -24.76
CA MET A 1 -39.64 28.12 -23.62
C MET A 1 -38.49 27.15 -23.38
N GLU A 2 -37.54 26.97 -24.31
CA GLU A 2 -36.39 26.06 -24.12
C GLU A 2 -35.15 26.71 -23.46
N GLU A 3 -34.95 28.03 -23.59
CA GLU A 3 -33.78 28.71 -23.00
C GLU A 3 -33.90 28.98 -21.49
N GLU A 4 -35.11 29.02 -20.94
CA GLU A 4 -35.32 29.31 -19.50
C GLU A 4 -35.03 28.08 -18.63
N LYS A 5 -35.31 26.88 -19.18
CA LYS A 5 -35.18 25.59 -18.47
C LYS A 5 -33.71 25.20 -18.19
N THR A 6 -32.80 25.55 -19.09
CA THR A 6 -31.35 25.27 -18.96
C THR A 6 -30.65 26.19 -17.94
N SER A 7 -31.21 27.38 -17.69
CA SER A 7 -30.66 28.35 -16.74
C SER A 7 -30.99 28.03 -15.28
N GLU A 8 -32.16 27.40 -15.03
CA GLU A 8 -32.55 26.95 -13.69
C GLU A 8 -31.81 25.68 -13.27
N GLU A 9 -31.66 24.72 -14.19
CA GLU A 9 -30.95 23.44 -13.94
C GLU A 9 -29.47 23.66 -13.60
N THR A 10 -28.82 24.64 -14.24
CA THR A 10 -27.42 25.02 -13.96
C THR A 10 -27.25 25.77 -12.64
N LYS A 11 -28.28 26.49 -12.18
CA LYS A 11 -28.26 27.19 -10.89
C LYS A 11 -28.48 26.23 -9.72
N GLU A 12 -29.44 25.31 -9.86
CA GLU A 12 -29.75 24.29 -8.84
C GLU A 12 -28.56 23.33 -8.64
N THR A 13 -27.91 22.89 -9.72
CA THR A 13 -26.70 22.05 -9.65
C THR A 13 -25.55 22.75 -8.92
N LYS A 14 -25.41 24.07 -9.10
CA LYS A 14 -24.36 24.87 -8.46
C LYS A 14 -24.65 25.10 -6.97
N GLU A 15 -25.90 25.32 -6.60
CA GLU A 15 -26.32 25.48 -5.20
C GLU A 15 -26.22 24.18 -4.41
N THR A 16 -26.54 23.03 -5.02
CA THR A 16 -26.35 21.71 -4.40
C THR A 16 -24.87 21.39 -4.19
N LYS A 17 -23.99 21.68 -5.17
CA LYS A 17 -22.54 21.46 -5.04
C LYS A 17 -21.91 22.33 -3.95
N ILE A 18 -22.35 23.59 -3.79
CA ILE A 18 -21.89 24.50 -2.73
C ILE A 18 -22.37 24.03 -1.35
N THR A 19 -23.60 23.51 -1.25
CA THR A 19 -24.17 23.02 0.01
C THR A 19 -23.46 21.75 0.49
N MET A 20 -23.19 20.81 -0.42
CA MET A 20 -22.42 19.59 -0.16
C MET A 20 -20.98 19.88 0.30
N SER A 21 -20.31 20.83 -0.34
CA SER A 21 -18.97 21.27 0.05
C SER A 21 -18.93 21.84 1.47
N ARG A 22 -19.91 22.68 1.85
CA ARG A 22 -20.01 23.27 3.19
C ARG A 22 -20.32 22.24 4.29
N GLU A 23 -21.17 21.26 4.01
CA GLU A 23 -21.45 20.13 4.90
C GLU A 23 -20.19 19.29 5.13
N PHE A 24 -19.43 19.02 4.08
CA PHE A 24 -18.18 18.26 4.16
C PHE A 24 -17.11 18.98 5.00
N THR A 25 -16.92 20.29 4.79
CA THR A 25 -15.97 21.07 5.61
C THR A 25 -16.35 21.09 7.09
N LYS A 26 -17.66 21.13 7.41
CA LYS A 26 -18.13 21.07 8.80
C LYS A 26 -17.89 19.71 9.44
N LYS A 27 -18.11 18.61 8.73
CA LYS A 27 -17.83 17.24 9.23
C LYS A 27 -16.34 17.03 9.47
N GLN A 28 -15.48 17.47 8.53
CA GLN A 28 -14.02 17.44 8.67
C GLN A 28 -13.54 18.27 9.87
N ALA A 29 -14.08 19.47 10.05
CA ALA A 29 -13.77 20.31 11.22
C ALA A 29 -14.20 19.68 12.54
N PHE A 30 -15.36 19.00 12.59
CA PHE A 30 -15.82 18.29 13.77
C PHE A 30 -14.93 17.09 14.13
N LEU A 31 -14.49 16.33 13.13
CA LEU A 31 -13.55 15.21 13.31
C LEU A 31 -12.20 15.69 13.87
N LEU A 32 -11.66 16.79 13.34
CA LEU A 32 -10.41 17.39 13.82
C LEU A 32 -10.51 17.89 15.26
N ILE A 33 -11.61 18.58 15.61
CA ILE A 33 -11.83 19.06 16.99
C ILE A 33 -11.96 17.87 17.94
N GLY A 34 -12.68 16.82 17.56
CA GLY A 34 -12.80 15.59 18.35
C GLY A 34 -11.43 14.93 18.61
N ALA A 35 -10.58 14.81 17.58
CA ALA A 35 -9.24 14.25 17.71
C ALA A 35 -8.34 15.06 18.67
N VAL A 36 -8.39 16.39 18.60
CA VAL A 36 -7.61 17.27 19.50
C VAL A 36 -8.06 17.14 20.96
N VAL A 37 -9.37 17.01 21.21
CA VAL A 37 -9.91 16.80 22.57
C VAL A 37 -9.45 15.45 23.12
N ILE A 38 -9.52 14.36 22.35
CA ILE A 38 -9.06 13.03 22.78
C ILE A 38 -7.58 13.05 23.11
N LEU A 39 -6.75 13.67 22.26
CA LEU A 39 -5.31 13.77 22.50
C LEU A 39 -5.00 14.57 23.78
N SER A 40 -5.73 15.67 24.04
CA SER A 40 -5.58 16.46 25.27
C SER A 40 -5.95 15.69 26.55
N LEU A 41 -6.96 14.82 26.47
CA LEU A 41 -7.38 13.95 27.59
C LEU A 41 -6.35 12.84 27.86
N LEU A 42 -5.74 12.27 26.82
CA LEU A 42 -4.67 11.27 26.99
C LEU A 42 -3.43 11.88 27.66
N ILE A 43 -3.00 13.06 27.22
CA ILE A 43 -1.83 13.76 27.78
C ILE A 43 -2.08 14.13 29.25
N THR A 44 -3.25 14.68 29.58
CA THR A 44 -3.58 15.06 30.96
C THR A 44 -3.75 13.85 31.88
N GLY A 45 -4.32 12.74 31.39
CA GLY A 45 -4.40 11.48 32.12
C GLY A 45 -3.03 10.89 32.46
N SER A 46 -2.08 10.90 31.51
CA SER A 46 -0.71 10.43 31.76
C SER A 46 0.02 11.30 32.79
N VAL A 47 -0.14 12.63 32.75
CA VAL A 47 0.47 13.53 33.74
C VAL A 47 -0.11 13.29 35.14
N LEU A 48 -1.42 13.05 35.25
CA LEU A 48 -2.06 12.73 36.53
C LEU A 48 -1.58 11.39 37.10
N PHE A 49 -1.39 10.38 36.25
CA PHE A 49 -0.83 9.08 36.64
C PHE A 49 0.62 9.20 37.14
N PHE A 50 1.44 10.08 36.54
CA PHE A 50 2.80 10.33 37.03
C PHE A 50 2.84 11.14 38.34
N LEU A 51 1.91 12.08 38.54
CA LEU A 51 1.87 12.91 39.74
C LEU A 51 1.23 12.19 40.95
N PHE A 52 0.32 11.24 40.72
CA PHE A 52 -0.46 10.61 41.80
C PHE A 52 -0.37 9.07 41.85
N GLY A 53 0.18 8.41 40.83
CA GLY A 53 0.18 6.94 40.69
C GLY A 53 1.30 6.18 41.41
N ARG A 54 2.10 6.84 42.26
CA ARG A 54 3.20 6.18 42.99
C ARG A 54 2.87 6.06 44.48
N GLY A 55 1.96 5.13 44.80
CA GLY A 55 1.64 4.70 46.15
C GLY A 55 1.78 3.17 46.31
N GLU A 56 2.80 2.78 47.10
CA GLU A 56 2.93 1.55 47.91
C GLU A 56 2.75 0.14 47.31
N SER A 57 3.83 -0.64 47.36
CA SER A 57 3.77 -1.98 47.98
C SER A 57 5.10 -2.29 48.68
N GLU A 58 5.01 -2.42 50.00
CA GLU A 58 6.08 -2.70 50.97
C GLU A 58 6.70 -4.10 50.83
N MET A 59 7.93 -4.20 51.36
CA MET A 59 8.66 -5.43 51.64
C MET A 59 7.95 -6.35 52.64
N GLY A 60 8.02 -7.66 52.41
CA GLY A 60 7.80 -8.71 53.40
C GLY A 60 8.88 -9.79 53.26
N ASN A 61 9.59 -10.04 54.34
CA ASN A 61 10.84 -10.81 54.43
C ASN A 61 10.61 -12.30 54.76
N ALA A 62 11.59 -13.13 54.38
CA ALA A 62 12.06 -14.43 54.93
C ALA A 62 11.09 -15.43 55.60
N ASP A 63 11.12 -16.71 55.18
CA ASP A 63 11.87 -17.74 55.92
C ASP A 63 11.90 -19.12 55.23
N ALA A 64 12.85 -19.94 55.68
CA ALA A 64 13.47 -21.11 55.08
C ALA A 64 12.68 -22.44 55.07
N ALA A 65 13.06 -23.37 54.18
CA ALA A 65 13.31 -24.78 54.51
C ALA A 65 14.07 -25.53 53.40
N VAL A 66 15.11 -26.25 53.81
CA VAL A 66 15.93 -27.21 53.06
C VAL A 66 15.21 -28.57 53.00
N GLY A 67 15.31 -29.28 51.87
CA GLY A 67 14.86 -30.68 51.73
C GLY A 67 15.40 -31.35 50.48
N ILE A 68 15.91 -32.57 50.63
CA ILE A 68 16.82 -33.33 49.76
C ILE A 68 16.08 -34.34 48.85
N GLN A 69 16.60 -34.52 47.62
CA GLN A 69 16.64 -35.67 46.67
C GLN A 69 15.43 -36.60 46.38
N SER A 70 15.48 -37.07 45.12
CA SER A 70 14.89 -38.31 44.54
C SER A 70 13.36 -38.28 44.39
N ASP A 71 12.72 -38.84 43.36
CA ASP A 71 13.04 -40.04 42.59
C ASP A 71 12.18 -40.09 41.28
N SER A 72 12.70 -40.88 40.34
CA SER A 72 12.07 -41.70 39.29
C SER A 72 10.66 -41.44 38.70
N THR A 73 10.67 -41.45 37.36
CA THR A 73 9.79 -42.19 36.41
C THR A 73 8.28 -41.98 36.28
N GLN A 74 7.94 -41.67 35.02
CA GLN A 74 6.95 -42.33 34.14
C GLN A 74 5.46 -41.95 34.18
N GLU A 75 5.06 -41.50 32.98
CA GLU A 75 3.93 -41.95 32.17
C GLU A 75 2.54 -41.29 32.31
N ALA A 76 2.22 -40.60 31.21
CA ALA A 76 1.00 -40.72 30.41
C ALA A 76 -0.33 -40.30 31.03
N SER A 77 -0.87 -39.16 30.55
CA SER A 77 -2.27 -39.06 30.15
C SER A 77 -2.54 -37.82 29.28
N THR A 78 -2.88 -38.09 28.02
CA THR A 78 -4.06 -37.59 27.29
C THR A 78 -4.34 -36.08 27.21
N SER A 79 -4.64 -35.66 25.97
CA SER A 79 -5.57 -34.57 25.60
C SER A 79 -4.95 -33.16 25.47
N GLN A 80 -4.62 -32.74 24.25
CA GLN A 80 -5.50 -31.95 23.37
C GLN A 80 -4.70 -31.48 22.16
N ASN A 81 -5.23 -31.72 20.96
CA ASN A 81 -4.70 -31.19 19.70
C ASN A 81 -4.94 -29.66 19.66
N PRO A 82 -3.90 -28.80 19.60
CA PRO A 82 -4.07 -27.35 19.49
C PRO A 82 -4.43 -26.88 18.06
N GLY A 83 -4.56 -27.80 17.08
CA GLY A 83 -4.73 -27.48 15.66
C GLY A 83 -6.06 -26.83 15.23
N SER A 84 -7.11 -26.83 16.07
CA SER A 84 -8.43 -26.33 15.64
C SER A 84 -8.59 -24.80 15.66
N LYS A 85 -7.75 -24.06 16.39
CA LYS A 85 -7.83 -22.58 16.41
C LYS A 85 -7.11 -21.94 15.23
N ASN A 86 -5.98 -22.51 14.80
CA ASN A 86 -5.15 -21.95 13.74
C ASN A 86 -5.79 -22.07 12.36
N GLU A 87 -6.60 -23.10 12.08
CA GLU A 87 -7.29 -23.21 10.78
C GLU A 87 -8.43 -22.21 10.64
N LYS A 88 -9.15 -21.89 11.73
CA LYS A 88 -10.19 -20.85 11.72
C LYS A 88 -9.60 -19.45 11.65
N GLU A 89 -8.55 -19.17 12.39
CA GLU A 89 -7.84 -17.88 12.33
C GLU A 89 -7.12 -17.69 10.98
N ALA A 90 -6.57 -18.74 10.38
CA ALA A 90 -6.05 -18.70 9.01
C ALA A 90 -7.17 -18.46 7.99
N SER A 91 -8.33 -19.14 8.10
CA SER A 91 -9.48 -18.91 7.21
C SER A 91 -10.10 -17.50 7.35
N LEU A 92 -9.94 -16.85 8.52
CA LEU A 92 -10.37 -15.47 8.76
C LEU A 92 -9.41 -14.43 8.13
N LEU A 93 -8.14 -14.78 7.98
CA LEU A 93 -7.15 -13.96 7.27
C LEU A 93 -7.21 -14.15 5.74
N GLU A 94 -7.61 -15.35 5.31
CA GLU A 94 -7.73 -15.73 3.89
C GLU A 94 -8.94 -15.09 3.20
N ASN A 95 -9.95 -14.67 3.97
CA ASN A 95 -11.19 -14.07 3.44
C ASN A 95 -11.18 -12.53 3.36
N GLN A 96 -10.01 -11.92 3.23
CA GLN A 96 -9.87 -10.47 3.03
C GLN A 96 -9.50 -10.11 1.59
N GLN A 97 -9.98 -10.89 0.62
CA GLN A 97 -9.88 -10.46 -0.76
C GLN A 97 -10.76 -9.22 -0.97
N ARG A 98 -10.24 -8.28 -1.75
CA ARG A 98 -10.89 -7.01 -2.05
C ARG A 98 -10.90 -6.86 -3.55
N PHE A 99 -12.09 -6.79 -4.13
CA PHE A 99 -12.26 -6.62 -5.56
C PHE A 99 -12.68 -5.18 -5.83
N PRO A 100 -11.99 -4.46 -6.72
CA PRO A 100 -12.36 -3.10 -7.05
C PRO A 100 -13.74 -3.10 -7.71
N VAL A 101 -14.61 -2.20 -7.27
CA VAL A 101 -15.95 -2.03 -7.85
C VAL A 101 -16.19 -0.55 -8.12
N LYS A 102 -16.82 -0.25 -9.26
CA LYS A 102 -17.28 1.10 -9.59
C LYS A 102 -18.76 1.24 -9.23
N ILE A 103 -19.09 2.20 -8.37
CA ILE A 103 -20.46 2.52 -7.95
C ILE A 103 -20.72 3.99 -8.25
N GLY A 104 -21.58 4.26 -9.24
CA GLY A 104 -21.72 5.60 -9.80
C GLY A 104 -20.42 6.02 -10.51
N ASP A 105 -19.91 7.20 -10.17
CA ASP A 105 -18.67 7.72 -10.76
C ASP A 105 -17.40 7.30 -10.01
N TYR A 106 -17.55 6.74 -8.80
CA TYR A 106 -16.45 6.47 -7.88
C TYR A 106 -16.17 4.97 -7.73
N TRP A 107 -14.95 4.67 -7.31
CA TRP A 107 -14.46 3.34 -7.02
C TRP A 107 -14.37 3.09 -5.51
N GLY A 108 -14.70 1.86 -5.13
CA GLY A 108 -14.52 1.30 -3.80
C GLY A 108 -14.15 -0.19 -3.92
N TYR A 109 -14.38 -0.97 -2.86
CA TYR A 109 -14.09 -2.41 -2.87
C TYR A 109 -15.23 -3.23 -2.29
N VAL A 110 -15.40 -4.41 -2.87
CA VAL A 110 -16.29 -5.46 -2.36
C VAL A 110 -15.50 -6.67 -1.90
N ASP A 111 -16.09 -7.44 -0.98
CA ASP A 111 -15.63 -8.79 -0.66
C ASP A 111 -16.05 -9.81 -1.73
N ASN A 112 -15.76 -11.09 -1.50
CA ASN A 112 -16.14 -12.19 -2.40
C ASN A 112 -17.64 -12.50 -2.43
N GLU A 113 -18.41 -11.98 -1.47
CA GLU A 113 -19.87 -12.07 -1.45
C GLU A 113 -20.52 -10.88 -2.18
N GLY A 114 -19.73 -9.89 -2.58
CA GLY A 114 -20.20 -8.67 -3.24
C GLY A 114 -20.66 -7.58 -2.28
N ASN A 115 -20.42 -7.73 -0.98
CA ASN A 115 -20.72 -6.69 -0.01
C ASN A 115 -19.69 -5.56 -0.12
N VAL A 116 -20.14 -4.30 -0.09
CA VAL A 116 -19.24 -3.14 -0.08
C VAL A 116 -18.51 -3.08 1.27
N VAL A 117 -17.18 -3.22 1.22
CA VAL A 117 -16.30 -3.22 2.40
C VAL A 117 -15.41 -1.98 2.46
N VAL A 118 -15.24 -1.30 1.32
CA VAL A 118 -14.66 0.05 1.24
C VAL A 118 -15.60 0.90 0.40
N GLU A 119 -16.07 1.99 0.97
CA GLU A 119 -17.02 2.90 0.32
C GLU A 119 -16.46 3.43 -1.01
N ALA A 120 -17.32 3.57 -2.01
CA ALA A 120 -16.94 4.08 -3.32
C ALA A 120 -16.79 5.61 -3.30
N ILE A 121 -15.58 6.08 -2.99
CA ILE A 121 -15.24 7.51 -2.87
C ILE A 121 -14.01 7.91 -3.69
N PHE A 122 -13.32 6.96 -4.30
CA PHE A 122 -12.08 7.21 -5.04
C PHE A 122 -12.37 7.45 -6.52
N ASP A 123 -11.57 8.28 -7.17
CA ASP A 123 -11.68 8.52 -8.61
C ASP A 123 -11.21 7.30 -9.42
N GLU A 124 -10.25 6.55 -8.87
CA GLU A 124 -9.63 5.36 -9.43
C GLU A 124 -8.98 4.55 -8.31
N VAL A 125 -8.96 3.22 -8.43
CA VAL A 125 -8.22 2.33 -7.53
C VAL A 125 -7.63 1.18 -8.33
N ASP A 126 -6.59 0.54 -7.79
CA ASP A 126 -6.06 -0.71 -8.35
C ASP A 126 -6.48 -1.93 -7.51
N ILE A 127 -6.07 -3.13 -7.95
CA ILE A 127 -6.09 -4.31 -7.11
C ILE A 127 -5.07 -4.18 -5.96
N PHE A 128 -5.36 -4.84 -4.84
CA PHE A 128 -4.38 -4.96 -3.76
C PHE A 128 -3.22 -5.86 -4.17
N SER A 129 -2.00 -5.34 -4.03
CA SER A 129 -0.74 -6.08 -4.13
C SER A 129 0.04 -5.89 -2.84
N GLU A 130 0.60 -6.97 -2.29
CA GLU A 130 1.37 -6.93 -1.03
C GLU A 130 0.62 -6.28 0.16
N GLY A 131 -0.71 -6.34 0.14
CA GLY A 131 -1.58 -5.78 1.19
C GLY A 131 -1.91 -4.29 1.03
N VAL A 132 -1.43 -3.65 -0.04
CA VAL A 132 -1.61 -2.22 -0.33
C VAL A 132 -2.23 -2.04 -1.71
N ALA A 133 -3.01 -0.97 -1.92
CA ALA A 133 -3.46 -0.58 -3.24
C ALA A 133 -3.27 0.92 -3.43
N PHE A 134 -2.96 1.37 -4.65
CA PHE A 134 -3.04 2.79 -4.92
C PHE A 134 -4.51 3.20 -5.03
N ALA A 135 -4.81 4.42 -4.61
CA ALA A 135 -6.11 5.03 -4.78
C ALA A 135 -5.92 6.49 -5.21
N ARG A 136 -6.71 6.91 -6.20
CA ARG A 136 -6.77 8.30 -6.68
C ARG A 136 -7.90 9.03 -5.98
N TYR A 137 -7.58 10.21 -5.47
CA TYR A 137 -8.55 11.11 -4.85
C TYR A 137 -8.16 12.56 -5.18
N GLU A 138 -9.07 13.32 -5.77
CA GLU A 138 -8.84 14.71 -6.16
C GLU A 138 -7.59 14.87 -7.05
N GLU A 139 -7.53 14.06 -8.12
CA GLU A 139 -6.45 14.04 -9.14
C GLU A 139 -5.08 13.52 -8.65
N ARG A 140 -4.89 13.32 -7.34
CA ARG A 140 -3.65 12.79 -6.76
C ARG A 140 -3.78 11.33 -6.36
N VAL A 141 -2.66 10.61 -6.37
CA VAL A 141 -2.56 9.20 -6.00
C VAL A 141 -1.87 9.06 -4.66
N GLY A 142 -2.44 8.23 -3.79
CA GLY A 142 -1.84 7.76 -2.54
C GLY A 142 -2.03 6.24 -2.43
N PHE A 143 -1.76 5.69 -1.25
CA PHE A 143 -1.88 4.26 -0.99
C PHE A 143 -2.75 3.99 0.21
N ILE A 144 -3.61 2.98 0.08
CA ILE A 144 -4.59 2.59 1.09
C ILE A 144 -4.37 1.14 1.55
N ASP A 145 -4.77 0.86 2.79
CA ASP A 145 -4.90 -0.50 3.30
C ASP A 145 -6.24 -1.15 2.90
N LYS A 146 -6.43 -2.42 3.29
CA LYS A 146 -7.64 -3.21 2.98
C LYS A 146 -8.92 -2.70 3.63
N GLU A 147 -8.82 -1.75 4.56
CA GLU A 147 -9.95 -1.05 5.17
C GLU A 147 -10.22 0.31 4.48
N GLY A 148 -9.46 0.65 3.44
CA GLY A 148 -9.59 1.91 2.70
C GLY A 148 -8.98 3.11 3.42
N ARG A 149 -8.16 2.88 4.46
CA ARG A 149 -7.47 3.96 5.19
C ARG A 149 -6.18 4.30 4.46
N TRP A 150 -5.87 5.60 4.38
CA TRP A 150 -4.60 6.07 3.80
C TRP A 150 -3.42 5.61 4.65
N ILE A 151 -2.52 4.84 4.03
CA ILE A 151 -1.15 4.61 4.51
C ILE A 151 -0.29 5.78 4.06
N ILE A 152 -0.39 6.15 2.78
CA ILE A 152 0.26 7.31 2.18
C ILE A 152 -0.85 8.20 1.62
N SER A 153 -0.87 9.46 2.05
CA SER A 153 -1.88 10.43 1.58
C SER A 153 -1.73 10.70 0.08
N PRO A 154 -2.81 11.09 -0.63
CA PRO A 154 -2.76 11.32 -2.06
C PRO A 154 -1.93 12.57 -2.40
N VAL A 155 -0.67 12.37 -2.78
CA VAL A 155 0.30 13.43 -3.08
C VAL A 155 0.97 13.26 -4.44
N TYR A 156 0.94 12.05 -5.01
CA TYR A 156 1.61 11.71 -6.26
C TYR A 156 0.74 12.02 -7.48
N GLU A 157 1.38 12.25 -8.63
CA GLU A 157 0.68 12.44 -9.90
C GLU A 157 0.13 11.09 -10.42
N HIS A 158 0.95 10.05 -10.31
CA HIS A 158 0.65 8.67 -10.66
C HIS A 158 1.41 7.72 -9.73
N ALA A 159 0.92 6.48 -9.65
CA ALA A 159 1.62 5.38 -9.03
C ALA A 159 1.36 4.08 -9.80
N LEU A 160 2.23 3.09 -9.58
CA LEU A 160 2.02 1.69 -9.96
C LEU A 160 1.89 0.83 -8.69
N PRO A 161 1.37 -0.41 -8.79
CA PRO A 161 1.31 -1.33 -7.67
C PRO A 161 2.66 -1.60 -7.01
N TYR A 162 2.61 -1.89 -5.71
CA TYR A 162 3.74 -2.46 -4.99
C TYR A 162 4.08 -3.84 -5.55
N HIS A 163 5.35 -4.02 -5.88
CA HIS A 163 5.96 -5.29 -6.21
C HIS A 163 7.38 -5.30 -5.66
N ASP A 164 7.79 -6.43 -5.09
CA ASP A 164 9.09 -6.58 -4.45
C ASP A 164 9.33 -5.49 -3.37
N GLY A 165 8.27 -5.14 -2.62
CA GLY A 165 8.32 -4.15 -1.54
C GLY A 165 8.40 -2.68 -1.98
N LEU A 166 8.40 -2.39 -3.29
CA LEU A 166 8.53 -1.03 -3.82
C LEU A 166 7.37 -0.67 -4.77
N ALA A 167 6.96 0.59 -4.74
CA ALA A 167 6.00 1.14 -5.71
C ALA A 167 6.65 2.26 -6.52
N ALA A 168 6.46 2.23 -7.84
CA ALA A 168 6.84 3.34 -8.70
C ALA A 168 5.84 4.48 -8.51
N VAL A 169 6.33 5.70 -8.26
CA VAL A 169 5.51 6.90 -8.10
C VAL A 169 6.03 8.02 -8.97
N ARG A 170 5.12 8.85 -9.49
CA ARG A 170 5.44 10.01 -10.30
C ARG A 170 5.24 11.30 -9.51
N ILE A 171 6.28 12.12 -9.45
CA ILE A 171 6.27 13.43 -8.80
C ILE A 171 7.10 14.42 -9.61
N ASN A 172 6.55 15.64 -9.80
CA ASN A 172 7.18 16.68 -10.60
C ASN A 172 7.54 16.21 -12.03
N GLY A 173 6.69 15.35 -12.61
CA GLY A 173 6.88 14.81 -13.95
C GLY A 173 7.81 13.60 -14.08
N ASN A 174 8.59 13.24 -13.04
CA ASN A 174 9.55 12.13 -13.08
C ASN A 174 9.11 10.95 -12.19
N TRP A 175 9.57 9.76 -12.53
CA TRP A 175 9.32 8.52 -11.81
C TRP A 175 10.48 8.15 -10.88
N GLY A 176 10.14 7.71 -9.68
CA GLY A 176 11.03 7.09 -8.69
C GLY A 176 10.30 5.97 -7.96
N TYR A 177 10.93 5.39 -6.94
CA TYR A 177 10.37 4.27 -6.19
C TYR A 177 10.41 4.53 -4.69
N ILE A 178 9.28 4.25 -4.04
CA ILE A 178 9.10 4.40 -2.60
C ILE A 178 8.81 3.07 -1.93
N ASP A 179 9.17 2.96 -0.66
CA ASP A 179 8.69 1.90 0.21
C ASP A 179 7.30 2.23 0.81
N VAL A 180 6.79 1.37 1.69
CA VAL A 180 5.49 1.55 2.36
C VAL A 180 5.50 2.68 3.42
N GLU A 181 6.68 3.14 3.83
CA GLU A 181 6.89 4.23 4.79
C GLU A 181 7.04 5.60 4.07
N ASP A 182 6.70 5.66 2.78
CA ASP A 182 6.82 6.85 1.92
C ASP A 182 8.27 7.36 1.78
N GLN A 183 9.27 6.47 1.95
CA GLN A 183 10.67 6.81 1.75
C GLN A 183 11.09 6.48 0.31
N PHE A 184 11.68 7.45 -0.37
CA PHE A 184 12.31 7.22 -1.68
C PHE A 184 13.57 6.36 -1.52
N ILE A 185 13.44 5.08 -1.86
CA ILE A 185 14.59 4.18 -2.01
C ILE A 185 15.35 4.53 -3.29
N ILE A 186 14.61 4.89 -4.36
CA ILE A 186 15.15 5.32 -5.64
C ILE A 186 14.51 6.65 -6.00
N LYS A 187 15.32 7.72 -6.12
CA LYS A 187 14.83 9.07 -6.36
C LYS A 187 14.07 9.20 -7.69
N ALA A 188 13.15 10.16 -7.73
CA ALA A 188 12.36 10.47 -8.92
C ALA A 188 13.19 11.20 -9.99
N GLU A 189 13.86 10.44 -10.84
CA GLU A 189 14.80 10.94 -11.85
C GLU A 189 14.53 10.36 -13.25
N TYR A 190 13.62 9.38 -13.37
CA TYR A 190 13.34 8.69 -14.63
C TYR A 190 12.19 9.33 -15.41
N GLU A 191 12.28 9.31 -16.74
CA GLU A 191 11.23 9.81 -17.63
C GLU A 191 9.98 8.91 -17.60
N ASP A 192 10.20 7.61 -17.38
CA ASP A 192 9.19 6.56 -17.30
C ASP A 192 9.71 5.37 -16.48
N ALA A 193 8.80 4.57 -15.95
CA ALA A 193 9.11 3.44 -15.08
C ALA A 193 8.04 2.34 -15.17
N ARG A 194 8.38 1.12 -14.77
CA ARG A 194 7.44 0.01 -14.57
C ARG A 194 7.63 -0.59 -13.18
N SER A 195 6.63 -1.32 -12.69
CA SER A 195 6.77 -2.04 -11.41
C SER A 195 7.94 -3.01 -11.44
N PHE A 196 8.55 -3.21 -10.28
CA PHE A 196 9.50 -4.29 -10.06
C PHE A 196 8.87 -5.64 -10.37
N SER A 197 9.70 -6.56 -10.84
CA SER A 197 9.38 -7.97 -11.02
C SER A 197 10.68 -8.75 -10.93
N GLU A 198 10.74 -9.74 -10.04
CA GLU A 198 11.93 -10.58 -9.84
C GLU A 198 13.19 -9.75 -9.49
N GLY A 199 13.00 -8.67 -8.72
CA GLY A 199 14.08 -7.79 -8.27
C GLY A 199 14.65 -6.88 -9.36
N ARG A 200 13.95 -6.70 -10.49
CA ARG A 200 14.33 -5.79 -11.58
C ARG A 200 13.18 -4.89 -11.97
N ALA A 201 13.48 -3.64 -12.30
CA ALA A 201 12.50 -2.71 -12.84
C ALA A 201 13.00 -2.04 -14.14
N PRO A 202 12.19 -2.06 -15.23
CA PRO A 202 12.42 -1.22 -16.39
C PRO A 202 12.31 0.26 -16.03
N VAL A 203 13.32 1.04 -16.42
CA VAL A 203 13.31 2.50 -16.28
C VAL A 203 13.75 3.18 -17.57
N LYS A 204 13.24 4.39 -17.80
CA LYS A 204 13.50 5.15 -19.03
C LYS A 204 14.28 6.42 -18.73
N LEU A 205 15.35 6.64 -19.50
CA LEU A 205 16.18 7.83 -19.45
C LEU A 205 16.68 8.15 -20.87
N ASN A 206 16.70 9.43 -21.25
CA ASN A 206 17.14 9.87 -22.58
C ASN A 206 16.39 9.14 -23.71
N ASN A 207 15.09 8.94 -23.54
CA ASN A 207 14.23 8.21 -24.47
C ASN A 207 14.58 6.72 -24.73
N ARG A 208 15.43 6.09 -23.90
CA ARG A 208 15.77 4.67 -23.97
C ARG A 208 15.46 3.97 -22.65
N TRP A 209 15.15 2.67 -22.73
CA TRP A 209 14.88 1.83 -21.57
C TRP A 209 16.13 1.03 -21.17
N GLY A 210 16.32 0.93 -19.86
CA GLY A 210 17.29 0.07 -19.18
C GLY A 210 16.62 -0.64 -18.02
N TYR A 211 17.42 -1.27 -17.15
CA TYR A 211 16.96 -2.00 -15.98
C TYR A 211 17.77 -1.65 -14.75
N ILE A 212 17.09 -1.47 -13.63
CA ILE A 212 17.69 -1.25 -12.32
C ILE A 212 17.33 -2.38 -11.35
N ASP A 213 18.13 -2.54 -10.30
CA ASP A 213 17.77 -3.34 -9.12
C ASP A 213 16.99 -2.52 -8.08
N GLU A 214 16.59 -3.18 -6.99
CA GLU A 214 15.81 -2.60 -5.87
C GLU A 214 16.55 -1.48 -5.12
N GLN A 215 17.88 -1.38 -5.27
CA GLN A 215 18.68 -0.30 -4.70
C GLN A 215 18.90 0.84 -5.71
N GLY A 216 18.35 0.72 -6.92
CA GLY A 216 18.50 1.69 -8.00
C GLY A 216 19.81 1.58 -8.77
N VAL A 217 20.56 0.49 -8.59
CA VAL A 217 21.78 0.25 -9.36
C VAL A 217 21.39 -0.14 -10.78
N MET A 218 22.01 0.51 -11.77
CA MET A 218 21.79 0.21 -13.18
C MET A 218 22.42 -1.15 -13.52
N ILE A 219 21.57 -2.14 -13.80
CA ILE A 219 21.97 -3.48 -14.25
C ILE A 219 22.16 -3.47 -15.76
N VAL A 220 21.26 -2.80 -16.48
CA VAL A 220 21.35 -2.60 -17.93
C VAL A 220 21.19 -1.13 -18.24
N GLU A 221 22.22 -0.53 -18.82
CA GLU A 221 22.19 0.87 -19.25
C GLU A 221 21.06 1.12 -20.26
N PRO A 222 20.41 2.30 -20.23
CA PRO A 222 19.36 2.67 -21.16
C PRO A 222 19.81 2.59 -22.62
N GLN A 223 19.32 1.58 -23.33
CA GLN A 223 19.69 1.33 -24.74
C GLN A 223 18.52 0.81 -25.59
N PHE A 224 17.46 0.30 -24.96
CA PHE A 224 16.32 -0.30 -25.67
C PHE A 224 15.28 0.75 -26.07
N LYS A 225 14.58 0.54 -27.20
CA LYS A 225 13.36 1.27 -27.56
C LYS A 225 12.23 0.99 -26.58
N ARG A 226 12.11 -0.27 -26.15
CA ARG A 226 11.12 -0.76 -25.17
C ARG A 226 11.73 -1.87 -24.33
N ALA A 227 11.26 -1.99 -23.10
CA ALA A 227 11.63 -3.03 -22.14
C ALA A 227 10.36 -3.52 -21.44
N TRP A 228 10.26 -4.82 -21.19
CA TRP A 228 9.16 -5.44 -20.44
C TRP A 228 9.66 -6.02 -19.11
N ASN A 229 8.73 -6.29 -18.19
CA ASN A 229 9.05 -6.88 -16.90
C ASN A 229 9.60 -8.31 -17.10
N PHE A 230 10.43 -8.74 -16.16
CA PHE A 230 10.91 -10.12 -16.09
C PHE A 230 9.79 -11.07 -15.69
N PHE A 231 9.78 -12.25 -16.29
CA PHE A 231 8.94 -13.38 -15.93
C PHE A 231 9.72 -14.68 -16.16
N GLU A 232 9.84 -15.49 -15.13
CA GLU A 232 10.66 -16.70 -15.10
C GLU A 232 12.14 -16.44 -15.49
N GLY A 233 12.70 -15.32 -15.01
CA GLY A 233 14.09 -14.94 -15.22
C GLY A 233 14.40 -14.36 -16.60
N ILE A 234 13.38 -14.11 -17.44
CA ILE A 234 13.54 -13.61 -18.81
C ILE A 234 12.71 -12.35 -19.02
N ALA A 235 13.30 -11.35 -19.68
CA ALA A 235 12.58 -10.17 -20.16
C ALA A 235 12.70 -10.04 -21.68
N GLN A 236 11.60 -9.68 -22.32
CA GLN A 236 11.61 -9.19 -23.69
C GLN A 236 12.12 -7.74 -23.71
N VAL A 237 12.90 -7.41 -24.74
CA VAL A 237 13.34 -6.04 -25.05
C VAL A 237 13.18 -5.75 -26.54
N GLU A 238 13.10 -4.47 -26.92
CA GLU A 238 13.10 -4.03 -28.31
C GLU A 238 14.32 -3.14 -28.56
N THR A 239 15.18 -3.55 -29.47
CA THR A 239 16.39 -2.84 -29.90
C THR A 239 16.10 -1.96 -31.13
N ASP A 240 17.14 -1.37 -31.72
CA ASP A 240 16.99 -0.71 -33.02
C ASP A 240 16.70 -1.71 -34.15
N GLU A 241 17.23 -2.94 -34.07
CA GLU A 241 17.17 -4.00 -35.10
C GLU A 241 16.02 -4.99 -34.93
N GLY A 242 15.42 -5.09 -33.74
CA GLY A 242 14.29 -5.99 -33.50
C GLY A 242 14.04 -6.32 -32.04
N ASN A 243 13.16 -7.29 -31.80
CA ASN A 243 12.91 -7.81 -30.45
C ASN A 243 14.06 -8.70 -30.01
N GLY A 244 14.30 -8.83 -28.71
CA GLY A 244 15.30 -9.72 -28.13
C GLY A 244 14.87 -10.18 -26.74
N TYR A 245 15.67 -11.07 -26.14
CA TYR A 245 15.44 -11.60 -24.79
C TYR A 245 16.72 -11.55 -23.96
N ILE A 246 16.61 -11.10 -22.72
CA ILE A 246 17.72 -11.00 -21.76
C ILE A 246 17.39 -11.75 -20.45
N ASN A 247 18.43 -12.17 -19.73
CA ASN A 247 18.32 -12.69 -18.35
C ASN A 247 18.39 -11.55 -17.30
N LEU A 248 18.26 -11.91 -16.02
CA LEU A 248 18.27 -10.95 -14.88
C LEU A 248 19.59 -10.19 -14.71
N GLU A 249 20.68 -10.71 -15.27
CA GLU A 249 22.00 -10.08 -15.32
C GLU A 249 22.13 -9.12 -16.53
N GLY A 250 21.14 -9.08 -17.42
CA GLY A 250 21.15 -8.26 -18.63
C GLY A 250 21.88 -8.90 -19.82
N GLU A 251 22.26 -10.17 -19.71
CA GLU A 251 22.92 -10.91 -20.77
C GLU A 251 21.90 -11.40 -21.80
N TRP A 252 22.27 -11.35 -23.08
CA TRP A 252 21.44 -11.83 -24.17
C TRP A 252 21.20 -13.34 -24.08
N ILE A 253 19.94 -13.73 -23.97
CA ILE A 253 19.48 -15.10 -24.24
C ILE A 253 19.29 -15.26 -25.75
N TRP A 254 18.70 -14.25 -26.38
CA TRP A 254 18.60 -14.15 -27.84
C TRP A 254 18.68 -12.69 -28.26
N ASN A 255 19.65 -12.38 -29.12
CA ASN A 255 19.85 -11.05 -29.68
C ASN A 255 19.38 -11.06 -31.16
N PRO A 256 18.52 -10.11 -31.57
CA PRO A 256 18.04 -10.03 -32.96
C PRO A 256 19.14 -9.86 -34.00
N GLU A 257 20.30 -9.30 -33.62
CA GLU A 257 21.44 -9.11 -34.52
C GLU A 257 22.18 -10.41 -34.87
N TRP A 258 21.93 -11.52 -34.15
CA TRP A 258 22.60 -12.80 -34.41
C TRP A 258 22.10 -13.51 -35.67
N ASP A 259 20.95 -13.10 -36.19
CA ASP A 259 20.32 -13.70 -37.37
C ASP A 259 20.71 -12.98 -38.69
N GLU A 260 21.68 -12.05 -38.66
CA GLU A 260 22.24 -11.35 -39.82
C GLU A 260 23.57 -11.93 -40.35
#